data_AF-A0A7X8E8A2-F1
#
_entry.id   AF-A0A7X8E8A2-F1
#
_cell.length_a   1.000
_cell.length_b   1.000
_cell.length_c   1.000
_cell.angle_alpha   90.00
_cell.angle_beta   90.00
_cell.angle_gamma   90.00
#
_symmetry.space_group_name_H-M   'P 1'
#
loop_
_entity.id
_entity.type
_entity.pdbx_description
1 polymer ?
#
loop_
_entity_poly.entity_id
_entity_poly.type
_entity_poly.pdbx_seq_one_letter_code
_entity_poly.pdbx_strand_id
1 'polypeptide(L)' 'MMVYIGDIPVLGLPACVMYCKTNIFDLILPRVMAGERIEKRDIRRLGHGGFCLSCENCIFPSCGYGKW' A
#
# COMPACT_ATOMS: atom_id res chain seq x y z
N MET A 1 0.22 -5.15 -8.90
CA MET A 1 -1.01 -5.19 -9.74
C MET A 1 -2.06 -5.96 -8.97
N MET A 2 -3.31 -5.48 -8.87
CA MET A 2 -4.38 -6.10 -8.06
C MET A 2 -5.53 -6.57 -8.97
N VAL A 3 -6.13 -7.71 -8.66
CA VAL A 3 -7.35 -8.21 -9.30
C VAL A 3 -8.26 -8.85 -8.25
N TYR A 4 -9.55 -9.01 -8.57
CA TYR A 4 -10.49 -9.78 -7.77
C TYR A 4 -10.98 -10.98 -8.59
N ILE A 5 -10.97 -12.17 -7.98
CA ILE A 5 -11.61 -13.37 -8.53
C ILE A 5 -12.89 -13.58 -7.72
N GLY A 6 -14.01 -13.07 -8.25
CA GLY A 6 -15.24 -12.89 -7.48
C GLY A 6 -15.03 -11.88 -6.34
N ASP A 7 -15.11 -12.37 -5.11
CA ASP A 7 -14.86 -11.61 -3.88
C ASP A 7 -13.48 -11.81 -3.29
N ILE A 8 -12.66 -12.68 -3.88
CA ILE A 8 -11.32 -12.97 -3.39
C ILE A 8 -10.33 -11.94 -3.97
N PRO A 9 -9.69 -11.10 -3.13
CA PRO A 9 -8.66 -10.18 -3.59
C PRO A 9 -7.36 -10.94 -3.89
N VAL A 10 -6.80 -10.72 -5.07
CA VAL A 10 -5.50 -11.25 -5.50
C VAL A 10 -4.54 -10.09 -5.71
N LEU A 11 -3.46 -10.06 -4.91
CA LEU A 11 -2.47 -8.99 -4.88
C LEU A 11 -1.15 -9.49 -5.47
N GLY A 12 -0.77 -8.95 -6.63
CA GLY A 12 0.54 -9.17 -7.22
C GLY A 12 1.56 -8.20 -6.64
N LEU A 13 2.51 -8.73 -5.87
CA LEU A 13 3.58 -7.99 -5.21
C LEU A 13 4.90 -8.13 -5.98
N PRO A 14 5.60 -7.01 -6.28
CA PRO A 14 6.91 -7.07 -6.90
C PRO A 14 7.95 -7.63 -5.91
N ALA A 15 9.02 -8.24 -6.42
CA ALA A 15 10.10 -8.78 -5.58
C ALA A 15 10.72 -7.75 -4.62
N CYS A 16 10.69 -6.45 -4.97
CA CYS A 16 11.15 -5.38 -4.09
C CYS A 16 10.40 -5.30 -2.74
N VAL A 17 9.19 -5.88 -2.65
CA VAL A 17 8.43 -5.99 -1.38
C VAL A 17 9.22 -6.76 -0.31
N MET A 18 10.08 -7.69 -0.70
CA MET A 18 10.87 -8.50 0.23
C MET A 18 12.07 -7.73 0.81
N TYR A 19 12.52 -6.68 0.11
CA TYR A 19 13.71 -5.91 0.49
C TYR A 19 13.34 -4.56 1.12
N CYS A 20 12.22 -3.96 0.70
CA CYS A 20 11.70 -2.74 1.28
C CYS A 20 10.79 -3.06 2.48
N LYS A 21 11.31 -2.79 3.69
CA LYS A 21 10.65 -3.07 4.97
C LYS A 21 9.25 -2.45 5.11
N THR A 22 8.97 -1.35 4.42
CA THR A 22 7.69 -0.66 4.43
C THR A 22 7.35 -0.17 3.04
N ASN A 23 6.17 -0.52 2.54
CA ASN A 23 5.71 -0.15 1.21
C ASN A 23 4.18 -0.09 1.12
N ILE A 24 3.66 0.32 -0.04
CA ILE A 24 2.22 0.52 -0.32
C ILE A 24 1.35 -0.67 0.12
N PHE A 25 1.87 -1.90 0.10
CA PHE A 25 1.17 -3.08 0.58
C PHE A 25 0.72 -2.95 2.05
N ASP A 26 1.54 -2.35 2.92
CA ASP A 26 1.23 -2.15 4.34
C ASP A 26 0.05 -1.19 4.55
N LEU A 27 -0.25 -0.33 3.57
CA LEU A 27 -1.41 0.56 3.58
C LEU A 27 -2.67 -0.10 2.99
N ILE A 28 -2.49 -0.98 2.01
CA ILE A 28 -3.61 -1.64 1.30
C ILE A 28 -4.10 -2.86 2.08
N LEU A 29 -3.19 -3.66 2.63
CA LEU A 29 -3.51 -4.93 3.28
C LEU A 29 -4.54 -4.77 4.43
N PRO A 30 -4.39 -3.80 5.37
CA PRO A 30 -5.37 -3.62 6.44
C PRO A 30 -6.78 -3.32 5.93
N ARG A 31 -6.89 -2.52 4.86
CA ARG A 31 -8.18 -2.17 4.23
C ARG A 31 -8.82 -3.39 3.58
N VAL A 32 -8.03 -4.19 2.87
CA VAL A 32 -8.49 -5.48 2.29
C VAL A 32 -8.97 -6.42 3.39
N MET A 33 -8.24 -6.53 4.50
CA MET A 33 -8.61 -7.36 5.65
C MET A 33 -9.86 -6.85 6.38
N ALA A 34 -10.11 -5.53 6.34
CA ALA A 34 -11.34 -4.92 6.82
C ALA A 34 -12.55 -5.15 5.89
N GLY A 35 -12.37 -5.86 4.76
CA GLY A 35 -13.41 -6.12 3.77
C GLY A 35 -13.64 -4.96 2.80
N GLU A 36 -12.79 -3.93 2.80
CA GLU A 36 -12.91 -2.83 1.83
C GLU A 36 -12.59 -3.33 0.42
N ARG A 37 -13.44 -2.95 -0.53
CA ARG A 37 -13.20 -3.14 -1.96
C ARG A 37 -12.22 -2.07 -2.45
N ILE A 38 -11.00 -2.47 -2.75
CA ILE A 38 -9.97 -1.57 -3.26
C ILE A 38 -10.16 -1.37 -4.76
N GLU A 39 -10.27 -0.12 -5.17
CA GLU A 39 -10.40 0.24 -6.58
C GLU A 39 -9.08 0.80 -7.15
N LYS A 40 -9.01 0.90 -8.47
CA LYS A 40 -7.86 1.48 -9.18
C LYS A 40 -7.54 2.92 -8.72
N ARG A 41 -8.55 3.67 -8.29
CA ARG A 41 -8.38 5.04 -7.77
C ARG A 41 -7.62 5.08 -6.45
N ASP A 42 -7.85 4.11 -5.56
CA ASP A 42 -7.17 4.01 -4.26
C ASP A 42 -5.67 3.78 -4.46
N ILE A 43 -5.32 2.88 -5.39
CA ILE A 43 -3.93 2.59 -5.74
C ILE A 43 -3.28 3.81 -6.43
N ARG A 44 -4.01 4.50 -7.33
CA ARG A 44 -3.46 5.69 -8.02
C ARG A 44 -3.11 6.81 -7.05
N ARG A 45 -3.93 7.04 -6.01
CA ARG A 45 -3.64 8.06 -4.98
C ARG A 45 -2.34 7.77 -4.23
N LEU A 46 -2.05 6.48 -4.02
CA LEU A 46 -0.80 6.02 -3.40
C LEU A 46 0.43 6.13 -4.33
N GLY A 47 0.27 6.56 -5.58
CA GLY A 47 1.41 6.74 -6.50
C GLY A 47 2.40 7.82 -6.05
N HIS A 48 1.92 8.89 -5.41
CA HIS A 48 2.77 9.97 -4.89
C HIS A 48 3.13 9.79 -3.41
N GLY A 49 2.18 9.37 -2.58
CA GLY A 49 2.37 9.17 -1.14
C GLY A 49 2.77 7.76 -0.71
N GLY A 50 2.96 6.82 -1.64
CA GLY A 50 3.21 5.42 -1.33
C GLY A 50 4.66 5.08 -0.97
N PHE A 51 5.56 6.06 -1.05
CA PHE A 51 6.99 5.84 -0.85
C PHE A 51 7.40 6.12 0.60
N CYS A 52 7.98 5.11 1.27
CA CYS A 52 8.55 5.28 2.60
C CYS A 52 9.95 5.90 2.49
N LEU A 53 10.18 7.02 3.20
CA LEU A 53 11.46 7.74 3.19
C LEU A 53 12.57 7.04 3.99
N SER A 54 12.26 5.95 4.71
CA SER A 54 13.23 5.23 5.55
C SER A 54 14.00 6.15 6.49
N CYS A 55 13.27 7.05 7.17
CA CYS A 55 13.84 7.99 8.12
C CYS A 55 14.48 7.26 9.31
N GLU A 56 15.57 7.83 9.85
CA GLU A 56 16.31 7.29 11.00
C GLU A 56 15.42 7.16 12.25
N ASN A 57 14.61 8.19 12.52
CA ASN A 57 13.51 8.13 13.48
C ASN A 57 12.19 8.23 12.73
N CYS A 58 11.32 7.22 12.90
CA CYS A 58 10.06 7.16 12.18
C CYS A 58 9.11 8.28 12.64
N ILE A 59 8.72 9.15 11.71
CA ILE A 59 7.77 10.24 11.96
C ILE A 59 6.40 10.01 11.32
N PHE A 60 6.11 8.82 10.80
CA PHE A 60 4.78 8.48 10.29
C PHE A 60 3.73 8.61 11.41
N PRO A 61 2.54 9.23 11.18
CA PRO A 61 1.97 9.69 9.92
C PRO A 61 2.29 11.16 9.59
N SER A 62 3.27 11.79 10.23
CA SER A 62 3.67 13.18 9.94
C SER A 62 4.59 13.34 8.71
N CYS A 63 4.85 12.29 7.94
CA CYS A 63 5.58 12.36 6.65
C CYS A 63 4.62 12.26 5.45
N GLY A 64 5.16 12.20 4.23
CA GLY A 64 4.39 12.01 3.00
C GLY A 64 3.90 10.56 2.76
N TYR A 65 4.41 9.59 3.53
CA TYR A 65 3.99 8.20 3.41
C TYR A 65 2.51 8.06 3.83
N GLY A 66 1.70 7.46 2.96
CA GLY A 66 0.25 7.31 3.15
C GLY A 66 -0.56 8.61 3.03
N LYS A 67 0.01 9.70 2.50
CA LYS A 67 -0.70 10.97 2.29
C LYS A 67 -0.97 11.27 0.81
N TRP A 68 -2.11 11.89 0.54
CA TRP A 68 -2.55 12.36 -0.78
C TRP A 68 -3.43 13.60 -0.63
#